data_AF-A0ABC9GWA7-F1
#
_entry.id   AF-A0ABC9GWA7-F1
#
_cell.length_a   1.000
_cell.length_b   1.000
_cell.length_c   1.000
_cell.angle_alpha   90.00
_cell.angle_beta   90.00
_cell.angle_gamma   90.00
#
_symmetry.space_group_name_H-M   'P 1'
#
loop_
_entity.id
_entity.type
_entity.pdbx_description
1 polymer ?
#
loop_
_entity_poly.entity_id
_entity_poly.type
_entity_poly.pdbx_seq_one_letter_code
_entity_poly.pdbx_strand_id
1 'polypeptide(L)'
;MSVDDVMDTRMGAILLLENQIPWVVLQALMELGNLDHNKVVVKFLGRMATVFPVGRLASTKQPASARRWCHWWRCTSREEEAKYVEAVEEQLKNQGPRHLLGVFHRHQVGKDPAPKAYFLSIGTSVVELAHIGVKLAASKTKKFGDMEMKKRSWPLGLFGKLSLAPVNLTELTASWLLNLVAYEVFLSAIKDDDFAVSSYVFLLAQLIRGEEDVKDLQARHIISSAMSNADTLHFFRSIAPRLQVGDRYVQIMERIHEYKQDRWIWISIHRFLRDNTKIIIAVLSVVGVLAGLFKTILSLKQPQR
;
A
#
# COMPACT_ATOMS: atom_id res chain seq x y z
N MET A 1 -30.14 -1.14 5.91
CA MET A 1 -29.14 -0.11 5.56
C MET A 1 -28.64 0.48 6.86
N SER A 2 -27.38 0.24 7.21
CA SER A 2 -26.79 0.74 8.45
C SER A 2 -26.62 2.28 8.38
N VAL A 3 -26.47 2.94 9.53
CA VAL A 3 -26.16 4.38 9.58
C VAL A 3 -24.86 4.70 8.83
N ASP A 4 -23.91 3.75 8.85
CA ASP A 4 -22.63 3.86 8.17
C ASP A 4 -22.81 3.76 6.64
N ASP A 5 -23.68 2.87 6.14
CA ASP A 5 -23.97 2.75 4.70
C ASP A 5 -24.59 4.04 4.13
N VAL A 6 -25.49 4.67 4.89
CA VAL A 6 -26.12 5.95 4.51
C VAL A 6 -25.09 7.08 4.45
N MET A 7 -24.18 7.10 5.41
CA MET A 7 -23.11 8.10 5.48
C MET A 7 -22.10 7.92 4.35
N ASP A 8 -21.69 6.68 4.07
CA ASP A 8 -20.78 6.36 2.97
C ASP A 8 -21.37 6.75 1.62
N THR A 9 -22.64 6.43 1.39
CA THR A 9 -23.36 6.84 0.17
C THR A 9 -23.37 8.37 -0.01
N ARG A 10 -23.61 9.12 1.07
CA ARG A 10 -23.61 10.60 1.05
C ARG A 10 -22.21 11.16 0.84
N MET A 11 -21.17 10.56 1.41
CA MET A 11 -19.78 10.98 1.22
C MET A 11 -19.29 10.72 -0.20
N GLY A 12 -19.67 9.58 -0.80
CA GLY A 12 -19.40 9.29 -2.21
C GLY A 12 -20.08 10.31 -3.13
N ALA A 13 -21.34 10.66 -2.86
CA ALA A 13 -22.07 11.68 -3.61
C ALA A 13 -21.45 13.08 -3.50
N ILE A 14 -20.99 13.48 -2.31
CA ILE A 14 -20.29 14.76 -2.08
C ILE A 14 -19.00 14.82 -2.89
N LEU A 15 -18.27 13.72 -3.02
CA LEU A 15 -17.01 13.66 -3.77
C LEU A 15 -17.21 13.63 -5.30
N LEU A 16 -18.26 12.97 -5.77
CA LEU A 16 -18.70 13.07 -7.16
C LEU A 16 -19.16 14.50 -7.51
N LEU A 17 -19.83 15.19 -6.56
CA LEU A 17 -20.21 16.59 -6.67
C LEU A 17 -19.00 17.51 -6.66
N GLU A 18 -18.03 17.28 -5.77
CA GLU A 18 -16.81 18.08 -5.67
C GLU A 18 -16.05 18.11 -7.01
N ASN A 19 -15.91 16.95 -7.67
CA ASN A 19 -15.27 16.87 -8.99
C ASN A 19 -16.02 17.65 -10.10
N GLN A 20 -17.27 18.07 -9.87
CA GLN A 20 -18.10 18.82 -10.80
C GLN A 20 -18.42 20.25 -10.33
N ILE A 21 -18.06 20.62 -9.11
CA ILE A 21 -18.45 21.88 -8.49
C ILE A 21 -17.19 22.65 -8.06
N PRO A 22 -16.89 23.79 -8.70
CA PRO A 22 -15.80 24.66 -8.27
C PRO A 22 -15.92 25.00 -6.79
N TRP A 23 -14.79 25.03 -6.07
CA TRP A 23 -14.75 25.32 -4.63
C TRP A 23 -15.56 26.55 -4.20
N VAL A 24 -15.59 27.58 -5.05
CA VAL A 24 -16.38 28.80 -4.85
C VAL A 24 -17.87 28.50 -4.66
N VAL A 25 -18.41 27.55 -5.42
CA VAL A 25 -19.81 27.13 -5.33
C VAL A 25 -20.03 26.28 -4.07
N LEU A 26 -19.09 25.40 -3.72
CA LEU A 26 -19.16 24.63 -2.48
C LEU A 26 -19.10 25.54 -1.24
N GLN A 27 -18.26 26.58 -1.30
CA GLN A 27 -18.15 27.63 -0.30
C GLN A 27 -19.47 28.41 -0.19
N ALA A 28 -20.03 28.86 -1.30
CA ALA A 28 -21.33 29.55 -1.31
C ALA A 28 -22.47 28.68 -0.74
N LEU A 29 -22.49 27.38 -1.04
CA LEU A 29 -23.48 26.44 -0.50
C LEU A 29 -23.35 26.24 1.01
N MET A 30 -22.12 26.20 1.53
CA MET A 30 -21.85 26.13 2.97
C MET A 30 -22.18 27.45 3.68
N GLU A 31 -21.93 28.61 3.05
CA GLU A 31 -22.33 29.95 3.56
C GLU A 31 -23.86 30.04 3.63
N LEU A 32 -24.55 29.61 2.58
CA LEU A 32 -26.02 29.56 2.52
C LEU A 32 -26.61 28.63 3.59
N GLY A 33 -25.91 27.54 3.92
CA GLY A 33 -26.28 26.61 4.98
C GLY A 33 -25.92 27.07 6.41
N ASN A 34 -25.32 28.26 6.56
CA ASN A 34 -24.79 28.78 7.83
C ASN A 34 -23.81 27.79 8.51
N LEU A 35 -23.00 27.10 7.71
CA LEU A 35 -22.01 26.13 8.15
C LEU A 35 -20.62 26.77 8.17
N ASP A 36 -19.83 26.48 9.20
CA ASP A 36 -18.40 26.82 9.23
C ASP A 36 -17.65 25.91 8.24
N HIS A 37 -17.22 26.48 7.12
CA HIS A 37 -16.52 25.81 6.03
C HIS A 37 -15.31 25.03 6.50
N ASN A 38 -14.48 25.68 7.33
CA ASN A 38 -13.25 25.06 7.81
C ASN A 38 -13.59 23.85 8.65
N LYS A 39 -14.56 23.98 9.57
CA LYS A 39 -15.00 22.88 10.44
C LYS A 39 -15.63 21.72 9.66
N VAL A 40 -16.42 22.01 8.63
CA VAL A 40 -17.04 20.99 7.77
C VAL A 40 -15.99 20.24 6.96
N VAL A 41 -15.05 20.97 6.35
CA VAL A 41 -13.96 20.43 5.52
C VAL A 41 -13.01 19.59 6.35
N VAL A 42 -12.64 20.08 7.52
CA VAL A 42 -11.77 19.40 8.48
C VAL A 42 -12.42 18.12 9.00
N LYS A 43 -13.71 18.14 9.31
CA LYS A 43 -14.47 16.95 9.71
C LYS A 43 -14.62 15.95 8.57
N PHE A 44 -14.81 16.42 7.33
CA PHE A 44 -14.86 15.58 6.14
C PHE A 44 -13.50 14.89 5.90
N LEU A 45 -12.42 15.65 5.93
CA LEU A 45 -11.06 15.16 5.75
C LEU A 45 -10.65 14.22 6.89
N GLY A 46 -11.04 14.51 8.14
CA GLY A 46 -10.83 13.64 9.29
C GLY A 46 -11.53 12.29 9.11
N ARG A 47 -12.76 12.28 8.60
CA ARG A 47 -13.45 11.03 8.23
C ARG A 47 -12.79 10.29 7.07
N MET A 48 -12.29 11.01 6.06
CA MET A 48 -11.53 10.38 4.99
C MET A 48 -10.26 9.71 5.51
N ALA A 49 -9.60 10.36 6.47
CA ALA A 49 -8.38 9.91 7.13
C ALA A 49 -8.59 8.77 8.16
N THR A 50 -9.82 8.50 8.59
CA THR A 50 -10.14 7.33 9.43
C THR A 50 -10.46 6.09 8.59
N VAL A 51 -10.93 6.29 7.36
CA VAL A 51 -11.31 5.22 6.43
C VAL A 51 -10.13 4.75 5.58
N PHE A 52 -9.37 5.68 5.00
CA PHE A 52 -8.01 5.39 4.58
C PHE A 52 -7.15 5.51 5.82
N PRO A 53 -6.48 4.47 6.31
CA PRO A 53 -5.70 4.59 7.52
C PRO A 53 -4.76 5.81 7.38
N VAL A 54 -4.82 6.81 8.26
CA VAL A 54 -3.84 7.90 8.34
C VAL A 54 -3.05 7.77 9.65
N GLY A 55 -1.78 8.15 9.66
CA GLY A 55 -0.99 8.32 10.89
C GLY A 55 0.17 7.32 11.11
N ARG A 56 1.40 7.87 11.04
CA ARG A 56 2.30 7.97 12.19
C ARG A 56 3.33 9.09 11.96
N LEU A 57 3.22 10.17 12.73
CA LEU A 57 4.42 10.83 13.25
C LEU A 57 4.95 9.94 14.39
N ALA A 58 6.26 9.85 14.49
CA ALA A 58 7.09 8.99 15.35
C ALA A 58 6.50 8.39 16.66
N SER A 59 6.96 7.16 16.93
CA SER A 59 7.16 6.52 18.23
C SER A 59 5.93 6.19 19.11
N THR A 60 5.62 4.89 19.20
CA THR A 60 5.50 4.15 20.48
C THR A 60 5.21 2.67 20.20
N LYS A 61 5.70 1.81 21.11
CA LYS A 61 5.75 0.34 21.01
C LYS A 61 4.35 -0.28 20.89
N GLN A 62 4.23 -1.29 20.05
CA GLN A 62 3.02 -2.08 19.81
C GLN A 62 2.84 -3.15 20.91
N PRO A 63 1.71 -3.23 21.63
CA PRO A 63 1.45 -4.33 22.56
C PRO A 63 0.90 -5.57 21.84
N ALA A 64 1.29 -6.74 22.33
CA ALA A 64 1.14 -8.05 21.66
C ALA A 64 -0.28 -8.69 21.72
N SER A 65 -1.32 -7.97 22.15
CA SER A 65 -2.63 -8.57 22.46
C SER A 65 -3.82 -8.14 21.57
N ALA A 66 -3.62 -7.35 20.51
CA ALA A 66 -4.72 -6.91 19.64
C ALA A 66 -5.18 -7.98 18.63
N ARG A 67 -5.92 -9.00 19.12
CA ARG A 67 -6.48 -10.10 18.28
C ARG A 67 -7.85 -9.80 17.63
N ARG A 68 -8.35 -8.56 17.62
CA ARG A 68 -9.59 -8.23 16.90
C ARG A 68 -9.57 -6.82 16.33
N TRP A 69 -9.26 -6.73 15.04
CA TRP A 69 -9.03 -5.49 14.29
C TRP A 69 -10.25 -4.55 14.26
N CYS A 70 -11.48 -5.08 14.26
CA CYS A 70 -12.70 -4.27 14.21
C CYS A 70 -12.93 -3.40 15.46
N HIS A 71 -12.44 -3.83 16.64
CA HIS A 71 -12.54 -3.04 17.86
C HIS A 71 -11.37 -2.08 18.03
N TRP A 72 -10.18 -2.45 17.53
CA TRP A 72 -9.00 -1.59 17.59
C TRP A 72 -9.20 -0.29 16.79
N TRP A 73 -9.76 -0.37 15.57
CA TRP A 73 -10.04 0.79 14.71
C TRP A 73 -10.98 1.84 15.35
N ARG A 74 -11.89 1.38 16.22
CA ARG A 74 -12.89 2.24 16.89
C ARG A 74 -12.29 3.04 18.06
N CYS A 75 -11.13 2.62 18.59
CA CYS A 75 -10.49 3.25 19.75
C CYS A 75 -9.34 4.20 19.36
N THR A 76 -8.69 4.00 18.21
CA THR A 76 -7.64 4.90 17.70
C THR A 76 -8.18 6.21 17.11
N SER A 77 -9.50 6.31 16.85
CA SER A 77 -10.05 7.33 15.95
C SER A 77 -10.12 8.75 16.52
N ARG A 78 -10.44 8.99 17.80
CA ARG A 78 -10.75 10.35 18.28
C ARG A 78 -9.53 11.26 18.50
N GLU A 79 -8.45 10.76 19.07
CA GLU A 79 -7.24 11.55 19.32
C GLU A 79 -6.42 11.75 18.03
N GLU A 80 -6.41 10.76 17.14
CA GLU A 80 -5.76 10.87 15.82
C GLU A 80 -6.56 11.79 14.87
N GLU A 81 -7.90 11.74 14.92
CA GLU A 81 -8.78 12.69 14.25
C GLU A 81 -8.49 14.12 14.74
N ALA A 82 -8.36 14.35 16.06
CA ALA A 82 -8.07 15.69 16.59
C ALA A 82 -6.73 16.27 16.10
N LYS A 83 -5.65 15.47 16.09
CA LYS A 83 -4.33 15.91 15.56
C LYS A 83 -4.34 16.13 14.06
N TYR A 84 -5.08 15.31 13.32
CA TYR A 84 -5.26 15.48 11.88
C TYR A 84 -6.03 16.79 11.59
N VAL A 85 -7.11 17.01 12.33
CA VAL A 85 -7.96 18.19 12.28
C VAL A 85 -7.13 19.45 12.53
N GLU A 86 -6.30 19.45 13.56
CA GLU A 86 -5.41 20.57 13.90
C GLU A 86 -4.38 20.86 12.79
N ALA A 87 -3.72 19.83 12.25
CA ALA A 87 -2.75 19.99 11.17
C ALA A 87 -3.38 20.49 9.85
N VAL A 88 -4.60 20.03 9.56
CA VAL A 88 -5.36 20.50 8.38
C VAL A 88 -5.86 21.92 8.59
N GLU A 89 -6.33 22.29 9.79
CA GLU A 89 -6.75 23.66 10.13
C GLU A 89 -5.59 24.66 9.99
N GLU A 90 -4.39 24.30 10.44
CA GLU A 90 -3.19 25.12 10.27
C GLU A 90 -2.81 25.30 8.78
N GLN A 91 -3.00 24.26 7.97
CA GLN A 91 -2.78 24.32 6.53
C GLN A 91 -3.81 25.18 5.78
N LEU A 92 -5.08 25.12 6.19
CA LEU A 92 -6.16 25.92 5.62
C LEU A 92 -5.94 27.42 5.89
N LYS A 93 -5.43 27.78 7.08
CA LYS A 93 -5.10 29.17 7.46
C LYS A 93 -4.00 29.80 6.60
N ASN A 94 -3.03 29.01 6.15
CA ASN A 94 -1.83 29.53 5.47
C ASN A 94 -1.97 29.71 3.95
N GLN A 95 -2.81 28.93 3.26
CA GLN A 95 -2.90 28.99 1.80
C GLN A 95 -4.32 28.99 1.21
N GLY A 96 -5.36 28.77 2.02
CA GLY A 96 -6.74 28.63 1.54
C GLY A 96 -6.93 27.42 0.61
N PRO A 97 -7.94 26.56 0.84
CA PRO A 97 -8.22 25.47 -0.08
C PRO A 97 -8.77 26.01 -1.40
N ARG A 98 -8.26 25.53 -2.54
CA ARG A 98 -8.90 25.73 -3.86
C ARG A 98 -9.81 24.56 -4.24
N HIS A 99 -9.73 23.43 -3.51
CA HIS A 99 -10.53 22.20 -3.64
C HIS A 99 -10.22 21.24 -2.45
N LEU A 100 -11.18 20.43 -2.01
CA LEU A 100 -11.08 19.50 -0.86
C LEU A 100 -10.14 18.30 -1.16
N LEU A 101 -10.22 17.71 -2.36
CA LEU A 101 -9.29 16.74 -2.93
C LEU A 101 -7.85 17.24 -2.93
N GLY A 102 -7.62 18.54 -3.17
CA GLY A 102 -6.30 19.13 -3.15
C GLY A 102 -5.66 19.22 -1.78
N VAL A 103 -6.47 19.30 -0.72
CA VAL A 103 -6.00 19.24 0.66
C VAL A 103 -5.70 17.79 1.04
N PHE A 104 -6.58 16.86 0.68
CA PHE A 104 -6.38 15.43 0.95
C PHE A 104 -5.17 14.86 0.21
N HIS A 105 -5.03 15.15 -1.09
CA HIS A 105 -3.92 14.71 -1.93
C HIS A 105 -2.57 15.16 -1.37
N ARG A 106 -2.38 16.46 -1.08
CA ARG A 106 -1.14 16.99 -0.46
C ARG A 106 -0.80 16.30 0.86
N HIS A 107 -1.81 15.98 1.67
CA HIS A 107 -1.61 15.25 2.92
C HIS A 107 -1.12 13.81 2.67
N GLN A 108 -1.71 13.13 1.69
CA GLN A 108 -1.40 11.73 1.34
C GLN A 108 -0.07 11.58 0.58
N VAL A 109 0.35 12.57 -0.21
CA VAL A 109 1.56 12.49 -1.05
C VAL A 109 2.85 12.87 -0.29
N GLY A 110 2.82 13.83 0.64
CA GLY A 110 4.01 14.30 1.35
C GLY A 110 4.79 15.40 0.62
N LYS A 111 5.96 15.81 1.14
CA LYS A 111 6.70 17.02 0.70
C LYS A 111 7.84 16.77 -0.30
N ASP A 112 8.26 15.52 -0.55
CA ASP A 112 9.45 15.26 -1.37
C ASP A 112 9.08 14.93 -2.83
N PRO A 113 9.47 15.77 -3.80
CA PRO A 113 9.39 15.43 -5.22
C PRO A 113 10.45 14.38 -5.57
N ALA A 114 10.06 13.41 -6.39
CA ALA A 114 10.91 12.32 -6.85
C ALA A 114 11.58 12.71 -8.19
N PRO A 115 12.85 12.34 -8.45
CA PRO A 115 13.50 12.61 -9.73
C PRO A 115 12.91 11.79 -10.88
N LYS A 116 12.83 12.40 -12.08
CA LYS A 116 12.26 11.83 -13.31
C LYS A 116 13.11 10.68 -13.86
N ALA A 117 12.46 9.59 -14.23
CA ALA A 117 13.10 8.39 -14.77
C ALA A 117 12.32 7.83 -15.99
N TYR A 118 13.03 7.22 -16.93
CA TYR A 118 12.53 6.75 -18.23
C TYR A 118 12.12 5.27 -18.21
N PHE A 119 11.08 4.94 -18.98
CA PHE A 119 10.32 3.69 -18.94
C PHE A 119 11.13 2.40 -19.16
N LEU A 120 10.98 1.45 -18.23
CA LEU A 120 11.16 0.01 -18.47
C LEU A 120 9.85 -0.71 -18.11
N SER A 121 9.20 -1.31 -19.11
CA SER A 121 8.01 -2.14 -18.87
C SER A 121 8.45 -3.51 -18.38
N ILE A 122 8.53 -3.68 -17.06
CA ILE A 122 8.71 -4.96 -16.39
C ILE A 122 7.41 -5.25 -15.64
N GLY A 123 6.49 -5.97 -16.28
CA GLY A 123 5.23 -6.37 -15.67
C GLY A 123 5.47 -7.31 -14.50
N THR A 124 5.51 -6.77 -13.28
CA THR A 124 5.98 -7.49 -12.10
C THR A 124 4.79 -7.97 -11.26
N SER A 125 4.45 -9.26 -11.33
CA SER A 125 3.35 -9.85 -10.53
C SER A 125 3.79 -10.27 -9.13
N VAL A 126 2.84 -10.51 -8.23
CA VAL A 126 3.11 -11.09 -6.88
C VAL A 126 3.93 -12.38 -6.99
N VAL A 127 3.52 -13.28 -7.90
CA VAL A 127 4.17 -14.57 -8.14
C VAL A 127 5.59 -14.38 -8.66
N GLU A 128 5.80 -13.46 -9.61
CA GLU A 128 7.13 -13.19 -10.15
C GLU A 128 8.06 -12.63 -9.07
N LEU A 129 7.58 -11.67 -8.26
CA LEU A 129 8.36 -11.13 -7.14
C LEU A 129 8.75 -12.23 -6.15
N ALA A 130 7.83 -13.09 -5.76
CA ALA A 130 8.13 -14.23 -4.89
C ALA A 130 9.15 -15.19 -5.53
N HIS A 131 9.09 -15.37 -6.85
CA HIS A 131 10.02 -16.21 -7.63
C HIS A 131 11.46 -15.67 -7.58
N ILE A 132 11.61 -14.38 -7.79
CA ILE A 132 12.90 -13.70 -7.65
C ILE A 132 13.22 -13.36 -6.19
N GLY A 133 12.47 -13.92 -5.23
CA GLY A 133 12.67 -13.78 -3.80
C GLY A 133 12.65 -12.34 -3.28
N VAL A 134 11.78 -11.53 -3.86
CA VAL A 134 11.31 -10.26 -3.28
C VAL A 134 10.07 -10.54 -2.45
N LYS A 135 10.10 -10.12 -1.18
CA LYS A 135 8.98 -10.26 -0.25
C LYS A 135 8.13 -9.00 -0.24
N LEU A 136 6.84 -9.15 -0.47
CA LEU A 136 5.86 -8.08 -0.27
C LEU A 136 5.54 -7.90 1.21
N ALA A 137 5.40 -6.64 1.63
CA ALA A 137 4.98 -6.29 2.99
C ALA A 137 4.20 -4.99 3.03
N ALA A 138 3.31 -4.86 4.01
CA ALA A 138 2.76 -3.57 4.41
C ALA A 138 3.90 -2.62 4.86
N SER A 139 3.89 -1.39 4.34
CA SER A 139 4.74 -0.31 4.84
C SER A 139 4.19 0.22 6.17
N LYS A 140 5.02 0.99 6.90
CA LYS A 140 4.65 1.53 8.21
C LYS A 140 3.85 2.82 8.09
N THR A 141 3.98 3.52 6.97
CA THR A 141 3.20 4.70 6.69
C THR A 141 1.99 4.29 5.84
N LYS A 142 1.01 5.18 5.79
CA LYS A 142 -0.24 4.90 5.07
C LYS A 142 -0.41 5.86 3.88
N LYS A 143 0.71 6.42 3.41
CA LYS A 143 0.79 7.37 2.30
C LYS A 143 1.02 6.61 1.00
N PHE A 144 0.25 6.92 -0.04
CA PHE A 144 0.39 6.25 -1.34
C PHE A 144 1.80 6.38 -1.93
N GLY A 145 2.50 7.49 -1.65
CA GLY A 145 3.87 7.70 -2.09
C GLY A 145 4.94 6.87 -1.37
N ASP A 146 4.63 6.22 -0.24
CA ASP A 146 5.56 5.39 0.53
C ASP A 146 5.59 3.94 0.01
N MET A 147 5.94 3.83 -1.26
CA MET A 147 6.34 2.58 -1.89
C MET A 147 7.85 2.50 -1.84
N GLU A 148 8.39 1.39 -1.38
CA GLU A 148 9.84 1.27 -1.19
C GLU A 148 10.34 -0.13 -1.49
N MET A 149 11.30 -0.22 -2.41
CA MET A 149 12.05 -1.44 -2.68
C MET A 149 13.38 -1.40 -1.94
N LYS A 150 13.48 -2.19 -0.85
CA LYS A 150 14.69 -2.35 -0.05
C LYS A 150 15.43 -3.63 -0.43
N LYS A 151 16.70 -3.51 -0.79
CA LYS A 151 17.65 -4.63 -0.76
C LYS A 151 18.34 -4.68 0.61
N ARG A 152 18.34 -5.84 1.29
CA ARG A 152 19.20 -6.01 2.47
C ARG A 152 20.65 -6.18 2.04
N SER A 153 21.56 -5.59 2.80
CA SER A 153 22.99 -5.77 2.61
C SER A 153 23.42 -7.19 3.02
N TRP A 154 24.32 -7.77 2.23
CA TRP A 154 25.03 -8.99 2.59
C TRP A 154 25.91 -8.72 3.83
N PRO A 155 26.01 -9.63 4.82
CA PRO A 155 25.51 -11.01 4.87
C PRO A 155 24.10 -11.19 5.45
N LEU A 156 23.44 -10.12 5.90
CA LEU A 156 22.23 -10.18 6.73
C LEU A 156 20.91 -10.35 5.94
N GLY A 157 20.93 -10.30 4.60
CA GLY A 157 19.74 -10.61 3.82
C GLY A 157 19.98 -10.81 2.34
N LEU A 158 19.46 -11.93 1.84
CA LEU A 158 19.46 -12.32 0.43
C LEU A 158 18.17 -11.90 -0.31
N PHE A 159 17.09 -11.74 0.44
CA PHE A 159 15.77 -11.41 -0.10
C PHE A 159 15.59 -9.89 -0.23
N GLY A 160 15.00 -9.47 -1.34
CA GLY A 160 14.47 -8.12 -1.50
C GLY A 160 13.18 -7.94 -0.70
N LYS A 161 12.82 -6.70 -0.38
CA LYS A 161 11.55 -6.37 0.26
C LYS A 161 10.92 -5.18 -0.45
N LEU A 162 9.76 -5.40 -1.06
CA LEU A 162 8.90 -4.34 -1.59
C LEU A 162 7.83 -4.03 -0.54
N SER A 163 7.84 -2.81 -0.02
CA SER A 163 6.88 -2.33 0.97
C SER A 163 5.87 -1.39 0.33
N LEU A 164 4.59 -1.56 0.63
CA LEU A 164 3.49 -0.79 0.06
C LEU A 164 2.56 -0.30 1.18
N ALA A 165 2.02 0.91 1.05
CA ALA A 165 1.01 1.42 1.96
C ALA A 165 -0.20 0.47 2.01
N PRO A 166 -0.75 0.15 3.18
CA PRO A 166 -1.98 -0.61 3.28
C PRO A 166 -3.17 0.18 2.74
N VAL A 167 -4.04 -0.47 1.95
CA VAL A 167 -5.30 0.10 1.46
C VAL A 167 -6.49 -0.73 1.93
N ASN A 168 -7.54 -0.05 2.37
CA ASN A 168 -8.84 -0.67 2.64
C ASN A 168 -9.79 -0.31 1.49
N LEU A 169 -10.35 -1.32 0.83
CA LEU A 169 -11.20 -1.17 -0.36
C LEU A 169 -12.66 -1.53 -0.04
N THR A 170 -13.47 -0.48 0.09
CA THR A 170 -14.93 -0.43 0.09
C THR A 170 -15.42 0.33 -1.16
N GLU A 171 -16.71 0.28 -1.48
CA GLU A 171 -17.31 1.08 -2.57
C GLU A 171 -16.98 2.58 -2.47
N LEU A 172 -17.00 3.11 -1.25
CA LEU A 172 -16.63 4.49 -0.95
C LEU A 172 -15.17 4.78 -1.29
N THR A 173 -14.24 4.00 -0.73
CA THR A 173 -12.80 4.21 -0.95
C THR A 173 -12.38 3.98 -2.41
N ALA A 174 -13.08 3.09 -3.12
CA ALA A 174 -12.88 2.88 -4.55
C ALA A 174 -13.23 4.15 -5.34
N SER A 175 -14.35 4.80 -5.00
CA SER A 175 -14.74 6.09 -5.57
C SER A 175 -13.75 7.20 -5.21
N TRP A 176 -13.24 7.19 -3.98
CA TRP A 176 -12.22 8.15 -3.54
C TRP A 176 -10.90 7.99 -4.28
N LEU A 177 -10.44 6.75 -4.50
CA LEU A 177 -9.24 6.47 -5.30
C LEU A 177 -9.41 6.94 -6.75
N LEU A 178 -10.58 6.69 -7.36
CA LEU A 178 -10.89 7.17 -8.70
C LEU A 178 -10.86 8.70 -8.80
N ASN A 179 -11.44 9.39 -7.81
CA ASN A 179 -11.44 10.84 -7.78
C ASN A 179 -10.03 11.41 -7.53
N LEU A 180 -9.21 10.76 -6.71
CA LEU A 180 -7.81 11.17 -6.51
C LEU A 180 -6.98 11.03 -7.78
N VAL A 181 -7.15 9.93 -8.51
CA VAL A 181 -6.52 9.73 -9.82
C VAL A 181 -6.95 10.82 -10.80
N ALA A 182 -8.26 11.10 -10.89
CA ALA A 182 -8.77 12.18 -11.75
C ALA A 182 -8.18 13.54 -11.36
N TYR A 183 -8.03 13.79 -10.06
CA TYR A 183 -7.43 15.00 -9.54
C TYR A 183 -5.94 15.13 -9.89
N GLU A 184 -5.16 14.05 -9.86
CA GLU A 184 -3.76 14.06 -10.32
C GLU A 184 -3.66 14.40 -11.81
N VAL A 185 -4.54 13.83 -12.64
CA VAL A 185 -4.61 14.15 -14.08
C VAL A 185 -4.93 15.64 -14.29
N PHE A 186 -5.88 16.19 -13.53
CA PHE A 186 -6.19 17.62 -13.58
C PHE A 186 -5.01 18.49 -13.12
N LEU A 187 -4.37 18.13 -12.01
CA LEU A 187 -3.23 18.86 -11.47
C LEU A 187 -2.06 18.89 -12.44
N SER A 188 -1.79 17.79 -13.14
CA SER A 188 -0.72 17.69 -14.14
C SER A 188 -0.86 18.72 -15.27
N ALA A 189 -2.08 19.17 -15.59
CA ALA A 189 -2.31 20.23 -16.57
C ALA A 189 -1.92 21.63 -16.05
N ILE A 190 -1.74 21.79 -14.73
CA ILE A 190 -1.54 23.08 -14.05
C ILE A 190 -0.14 23.19 -13.42
N LYS A 191 0.42 22.08 -12.95
CA LYS A 191 1.74 21.99 -12.31
C LYS A 191 2.32 20.58 -12.50
N ASP A 192 3.63 20.44 -12.32
CA ASP A 192 4.26 19.12 -12.28
C ASP A 192 3.74 18.36 -11.04
N ASP A 193 3.11 17.21 -11.26
CA ASP A 193 2.58 16.32 -10.23
C ASP A 193 3.28 14.96 -10.37
N ASP A 194 3.66 14.34 -9.26
CA ASP A 194 4.43 13.09 -9.27
C ASP A 194 3.55 11.84 -9.51
N PHE A 195 2.23 12.03 -9.66
CA PHE A 195 1.25 10.97 -9.88
C PHE A 195 1.42 9.84 -8.86
N ALA A 196 1.65 10.18 -7.59
CA ALA A 196 1.94 9.21 -6.54
C ALA A 196 0.78 8.21 -6.31
N VAL A 197 -0.47 8.68 -6.35
CA VAL A 197 -1.66 7.83 -6.21
C VAL A 197 -1.77 6.92 -7.43
N SER A 198 -1.65 7.48 -8.64
CA SER A 198 -1.71 6.70 -9.87
C SER A 198 -0.59 5.65 -9.93
N SER A 199 0.63 6.01 -9.52
CA SER A 199 1.77 5.09 -9.39
C SER A 199 1.47 3.94 -8.43
N TYR A 200 0.88 4.24 -7.27
CA TYR A 200 0.51 3.25 -6.27
C TYR A 200 -0.57 2.29 -6.77
N VAL A 201 -1.67 2.84 -7.30
CA VAL A 201 -2.78 2.04 -7.81
C VAL A 201 -2.33 1.21 -9.01
N PHE A 202 -1.47 1.76 -9.87
CA PHE A 202 -0.92 1.05 -11.02
C PHE A 202 -0.02 -0.09 -10.58
N LEU A 203 0.84 0.11 -9.58
CA LEU A 203 1.67 -0.95 -9.02
C LEU A 203 0.82 -2.09 -8.45
N LEU A 204 -0.22 -1.79 -7.67
CA LEU A 204 -1.16 -2.81 -7.18
C LEU A 204 -1.85 -3.54 -8.33
N ALA A 205 -2.28 -2.82 -9.36
CA ALA A 205 -2.92 -3.44 -10.53
C ALA A 205 -1.97 -4.35 -11.32
N GLN A 206 -0.66 -4.06 -11.36
CA GLN A 206 0.33 -4.94 -11.97
C GLN A 206 0.61 -6.19 -11.12
N LEU A 207 0.56 -6.04 -9.78
CA LEU A 207 0.74 -7.14 -8.84
C LEU A 207 -0.41 -8.15 -8.93
N ILE A 208 -1.65 -7.67 -9.07
CA ILE A 208 -2.86 -8.48 -9.07
C ILE A 208 -3.16 -9.03 -10.48
N ARG A 209 -2.79 -10.28 -10.76
CA ARG A 209 -3.12 -10.98 -12.01
C ARG A 209 -4.40 -11.81 -11.88
N GLY A 210 -4.74 -12.29 -10.69
CA GLY A 210 -5.98 -13.02 -10.40
C GLY A 210 -6.43 -12.90 -8.96
N GLU A 211 -7.52 -13.58 -8.59
CA GLU A 211 -8.07 -13.55 -7.24
C GLU A 211 -7.12 -14.14 -6.18
N GLU A 212 -6.27 -15.08 -6.57
CA GLU A 212 -5.25 -15.64 -5.67
C GLU A 212 -4.21 -14.60 -5.26
N ASP A 213 -3.87 -13.64 -6.14
CA ASP A 213 -2.98 -12.53 -5.79
C ASP A 213 -3.67 -11.56 -4.82
N VAL A 214 -4.99 -11.35 -4.96
CA VAL A 214 -5.77 -10.57 -3.99
C VAL A 214 -5.71 -11.21 -2.61
N LYS A 215 -5.88 -12.53 -2.53
CA LYS A 215 -5.77 -13.28 -1.27
C LYS A 215 -4.37 -13.19 -0.67
N ASP A 216 -3.31 -13.32 -1.47
CA ASP A 216 -1.93 -13.19 -0.97
C ASP A 216 -1.66 -11.77 -0.44
N LEU A 217 -2.13 -10.72 -1.14
CA LEU A 217 -2.02 -9.34 -0.66
C LEU A 217 -2.83 -9.07 0.61
N GLN A 218 -3.99 -9.72 0.77
CA GLN A 218 -4.77 -9.71 2.01
C GLN A 218 -4.05 -10.40 3.16
N ALA A 219 -3.47 -11.57 2.93
CA ALA A 219 -2.68 -12.29 3.92
C ALA A 219 -1.45 -11.49 4.38
N ARG A 220 -0.94 -10.59 3.54
CA ARG A 220 0.17 -9.67 3.84
C ARG A 220 -0.27 -8.32 4.41
N HIS A 221 -1.57 -8.12 4.61
CA HIS A 221 -2.18 -6.89 5.09
C HIS A 221 -1.88 -5.65 4.22
N ILE A 222 -1.66 -5.86 2.92
CA ILE A 222 -1.48 -4.76 1.96
C ILE A 222 -2.85 -4.31 1.45
N ILE A 223 -3.75 -5.25 1.20
CA ILE A 223 -5.14 -4.98 0.82
C ILE A 223 -6.06 -5.53 1.91
N SER A 224 -6.95 -4.71 2.42
CA SER A 224 -8.16 -5.13 3.12
C SER A 224 -9.33 -4.78 2.21
N SER A 225 -10.33 -5.64 2.05
CA SER A 225 -11.51 -5.29 1.27
C SER A 225 -12.77 -5.81 1.91
N ALA A 226 -13.83 -4.98 1.89
CA ALA A 226 -15.19 -5.40 2.20
C ALA A 226 -15.92 -5.98 0.97
N MET A 227 -15.31 -5.86 -0.21
CA MET A 227 -15.81 -6.41 -1.47
C MET A 227 -15.33 -7.86 -1.65
N SER A 228 -15.91 -8.58 -2.61
CA SER A 228 -15.40 -9.90 -2.98
C SER A 228 -14.00 -9.80 -3.61
N ASN A 229 -13.25 -10.91 -3.64
CA ASN A 229 -11.95 -10.94 -4.32
C ASN A 229 -12.08 -10.70 -5.82
N ALA A 230 -13.16 -11.19 -6.44
CA ALA A 230 -13.49 -10.95 -7.84
C ALA A 230 -13.76 -9.46 -8.11
N ASP A 231 -14.53 -8.79 -7.25
CA ASP A 231 -14.82 -7.36 -7.40
C ASP A 231 -13.57 -6.50 -7.15
N THR A 232 -12.74 -6.88 -6.17
CA THR A 232 -11.45 -6.22 -5.91
C THR A 232 -10.53 -6.31 -7.12
N LEU A 233 -10.40 -7.51 -7.70
CA LEU A 233 -9.65 -7.75 -8.93
C LEU A 233 -10.22 -6.91 -10.09
N HIS A 234 -11.54 -6.92 -10.26
CA HIS A 234 -12.22 -6.16 -11.30
C HIS A 234 -11.96 -4.66 -11.16
N PHE A 235 -12.04 -4.11 -9.95
CA PHE A 235 -11.72 -2.70 -9.67
C PHE A 235 -10.33 -2.33 -10.18
N PHE A 236 -9.28 -3.04 -9.72
CA PHE A 236 -7.90 -2.73 -10.14
C PHE A 236 -7.67 -2.94 -11.65
N ARG A 237 -8.28 -3.94 -12.27
CA ARG A 237 -8.19 -4.13 -13.73
C ARG A 237 -8.90 -3.03 -14.52
N SER A 238 -10.04 -2.55 -14.02
CA SER A 238 -10.84 -1.53 -14.70
C SER A 238 -10.21 -0.13 -14.62
N ILE A 239 -9.53 0.19 -13.52
CA ILE A 239 -8.87 1.47 -13.33
C ILE A 239 -7.50 1.54 -14.03
N ALA A 240 -6.76 0.43 -14.11
CA ALA A 240 -5.39 0.41 -14.61
C ALA A 240 -5.16 1.08 -15.99
N PRO A 241 -6.00 0.88 -17.02
CA PRO A 241 -5.80 1.51 -18.33
C PRO A 241 -5.93 3.04 -18.32
N ARG A 242 -6.52 3.60 -17.26
CA ARG A 242 -6.80 5.03 -17.11
C ARG A 242 -5.73 5.75 -16.28
N LEU A 243 -4.80 5.01 -15.70
CA LEU A 243 -3.76 5.56 -14.84
C LEU A 243 -2.61 6.11 -15.69
N GLN A 244 -2.15 7.31 -15.33
CA GLN A 244 -0.87 7.78 -15.81
C GLN A 244 0.25 7.14 -14.98
N VAL A 245 1.34 6.76 -15.65
CA VAL A 245 2.49 6.20 -14.97
C VAL A 245 3.28 7.35 -14.34
N GLY A 246 3.30 7.39 -13.01
CA GLY A 246 4.07 8.39 -12.27
C GLY A 246 5.49 7.95 -11.92
N ASP A 247 6.29 8.93 -11.51
CA ASP A 247 7.73 8.75 -11.23
C ASP A 247 8.01 7.71 -10.16
N ARG A 248 7.14 7.60 -9.14
CA ARG A 248 7.32 6.64 -8.05
C ARG A 248 7.23 5.19 -8.54
N TYR A 249 6.33 4.90 -9.48
CA TYR A 249 6.25 3.56 -10.08
C TYR A 249 7.53 3.25 -10.84
N VAL A 250 8.03 4.20 -11.63
CA VAL A 250 9.25 4.02 -12.42
C VAL A 250 10.44 3.74 -11.50
N GLN A 251 10.61 4.53 -10.44
CA GLN A 251 11.68 4.32 -9.46
C GLN A 251 11.62 2.94 -8.81
N ILE A 252 10.42 2.44 -8.46
CA ILE A 252 10.28 1.09 -7.93
C ILE A 252 10.70 0.04 -8.96
N MET A 253 10.32 0.21 -10.22
CA MET A 253 10.73 -0.70 -11.28
C MET A 253 12.24 -0.68 -11.54
N GLU A 254 12.88 0.49 -11.51
CA GLU A 254 14.34 0.61 -11.58
C GLU A 254 15.01 -0.12 -10.42
N ARG A 255 14.54 0.08 -9.18
CA ARG A 255 15.08 -0.63 -8.00
C ARG A 255 14.90 -2.15 -8.08
N ILE A 256 13.78 -2.62 -8.64
CA ILE A 256 13.57 -4.04 -8.90
C ILE A 256 14.53 -4.54 -9.98
N HIS A 257 14.78 -3.75 -11.03
CA HIS A 257 15.74 -4.08 -12.07
C HIS A 257 17.18 -4.16 -11.56
N GLU A 258 17.63 -3.15 -10.80
CA GLU A 258 18.91 -3.15 -10.08
C GLU A 258 19.05 -4.40 -9.21
N TYR A 259 18.00 -4.74 -8.46
CA TYR A 259 17.99 -5.95 -7.64
C TYR A 259 18.16 -7.23 -8.47
N LYS A 260 17.47 -7.34 -9.61
CA LYS A 260 17.59 -8.49 -10.53
C LYS A 260 19.03 -8.63 -11.06
N GLN A 261 19.67 -7.52 -11.41
CA GLN A 261 21.05 -7.50 -11.89
C GLN A 261 22.05 -7.86 -10.77
N ASP A 262 21.96 -7.21 -9.62
CA ASP A 262 22.88 -7.41 -8.49
C ASP A 262 22.81 -8.83 -7.91
N ARG A 263 21.65 -9.48 -8.01
CA ARG A 263 21.36 -10.75 -7.32
C ARG A 263 21.07 -11.91 -8.27
N TRP A 264 21.42 -11.82 -9.54
CA TRP A 264 21.10 -12.85 -10.54
C TRP A 264 21.52 -14.27 -10.12
N ILE A 265 22.72 -14.43 -9.54
CA ILE A 265 23.22 -15.73 -9.03
C ILE A 265 22.30 -16.26 -7.93
N TRP A 266 21.98 -15.41 -6.95
CA TRP A 266 21.12 -15.82 -5.85
C TRP A 266 19.69 -16.09 -6.33
N ILE A 267 19.15 -15.31 -7.27
CA ILE A 267 17.82 -15.56 -7.86
C ILE A 267 17.80 -16.95 -8.51
N SER A 268 18.87 -17.33 -9.21
CA SER A 268 19.03 -18.66 -9.79
C SER A 268 19.05 -19.76 -8.72
N ILE A 269 19.84 -19.58 -7.66
CA ILE A 269 19.88 -20.52 -6.51
C ILE A 269 18.51 -20.63 -5.83
N HIS A 270 17.86 -19.50 -5.56
CA HIS A 270 16.54 -19.45 -4.92
C HIS A 270 15.49 -20.17 -5.75
N ARG A 271 15.47 -19.94 -7.07
CA ARG A 271 14.61 -20.66 -8.02
C ARG A 271 14.86 -22.16 -7.95
N PHE A 272 16.11 -22.60 -8.06
CA PHE A 272 16.46 -24.02 -7.98
C PHE A 272 16.01 -24.66 -6.66
N LEU A 273 16.30 -24.03 -5.52
CA LEU A 273 15.92 -24.54 -4.21
C LEU A 273 14.41 -24.67 -4.07
N ARG A 274 13.65 -23.68 -4.57
CA ARG A 274 12.20 -23.65 -4.45
C ARG A 274 11.52 -24.69 -5.35
N ASP A 275 11.96 -24.79 -6.60
CA ASP A 275 11.39 -25.71 -7.58
C ASP A 275 11.72 -27.19 -7.25
N ASN A 276 12.84 -27.43 -6.55
CA ASN A 276 13.32 -28.77 -6.18
C ASN A 276 13.18 -29.10 -4.68
N THR A 277 12.37 -28.35 -3.92
CA THR A 277 12.19 -28.54 -2.46
C THR A 277 11.93 -29.99 -2.07
N LYS A 278 11.02 -30.68 -2.78
CA LYS A 278 10.68 -32.10 -2.51
C LYS A 278 11.89 -33.02 -2.65
N ILE A 279 12.70 -32.81 -3.69
CA ILE A 279 13.90 -33.60 -3.97
C ILE A 279 14.96 -33.33 -2.90
N ILE A 280 15.15 -32.06 -2.52
CA ILE A 280 16.10 -31.66 -1.49
C ILE A 280 15.75 -32.30 -0.15
N ILE A 281 14.47 -32.26 0.24
CA ILE A 281 14.00 -32.90 1.48
C ILE A 281 14.27 -34.41 1.45
N ALA A 282 13.99 -35.07 0.33
CA ALA A 282 14.26 -36.51 0.17
C ALA A 282 15.75 -36.84 0.32
N VAL A 283 16.64 -36.11 -0.37
CA VAL A 283 18.09 -36.30 -0.28
C VAL A 283 18.60 -36.05 1.13
N LEU A 284 18.17 -34.97 1.78
CA LEU A 284 18.56 -34.66 3.17
C LEU A 284 18.11 -35.74 4.15
N SER A 285 16.94 -36.35 3.93
CA SER A 285 16.47 -37.47 4.74
C SER A 285 17.39 -38.68 4.63
N VAL A 286 17.79 -39.07 3.40
CA VAL A 286 18.71 -40.19 3.16
C VAL A 286 20.08 -39.94 3.81
N VAL A 287 20.64 -38.74 3.63
CA VAL A 287 21.94 -38.36 4.23
C VAL A 287 21.86 -38.39 5.75
N GLY A 288 20.75 -37.92 6.34
CA GLY A 288 20.54 -37.96 7.79
C GLY A 288 20.54 -39.37 8.35
N VAL A 289 19.90 -40.32 7.66
CA VAL A 289 19.92 -41.75 8.04
C VAL A 289 21.33 -42.31 7.99
N LEU A 290 22.07 -42.06 6.91
CA LEU A 290 23.45 -42.55 6.75
C LEU A 290 24.39 -41.97 7.82
N ALA A 291 24.30 -40.68 8.11
CA ALA A 291 25.08 -40.04 9.17
C ALA A 291 24.78 -40.64 10.55
N GLY A 292 23.51 -40.95 10.83
CA GLY A 292 23.09 -41.65 12.05
C GLY A 292 23.72 -43.03 12.19
N LEU A 293 23.71 -43.83 11.12
CA LEU A 293 24.36 -45.16 11.10
C LEU A 293 25.87 -45.06 11.32
N PHE A 294 26.55 -44.14 10.65
CA PHE A 294 27.98 -43.91 10.85
C PHE A 294 28.30 -43.51 12.30
N LYS A 295 27.50 -42.64 12.90
CA LYS A 295 27.66 -42.24 14.31
C LYS A 295 27.49 -43.44 15.26
N THR A 296 26.50 -44.30 15.02
CA THR A 296 26.29 -45.51 15.84
C THR A 296 27.47 -46.47 15.73
N ILE A 297 27.98 -46.71 14.52
CA ILE A 297 29.16 -47.57 14.28
C ILE A 297 30.40 -47.00 14.98
N LEU A 298 30.62 -45.68 14.91
CA LEU A 298 31.74 -45.02 15.60
C LEU A 298 31.59 -45.08 17.13
N SER A 299 30.37 -44.94 17.65
CA SER A 299 30.09 -45.05 19.10
C SER A 299 30.33 -46.45 19.64
N LEU A 300 30.03 -47.49 18.85
CA LEU A 300 30.33 -48.89 19.19
C LEU A 300 31.83 -49.19 19.17
N LYS A 301 32.63 -48.35 18.51
CA LYS A 301 34.10 -48.49 18.41
C LYS A 301 34.87 -47.74 19.50
N GLN A 302 34.23 -46.94 20.35
CA GLN A 302 34.90 -46.30 21.48
C GLN A 302 34.98 -47.30 22.66
N PRO A 303 36.19 -47.68 23.12
CA PRO A 303 36.34 -48.56 24.26
C PRO A 303 35.87 -47.85 25.54
N GLN A 304 35.10 -48.54 26.38
CA GLN A 304 34.76 -48.09 27.73
C GLN A 304 36.07 -47.81 28.49
N ARG A 305 36.25 -46.55 28.91
CA ARG A 305 37.26 -46.15 29.90
C ARG A 305 36.57 -45.88 31.21
#